data_AF-A0A485CSI2-F1
#
_entry.id   AF-A0A485CSI2-F1
#
_cell.length_a   1.000
_cell.length_b   1.000
_cell.length_c   1.000
_cell.angle_alpha   90.00
_cell.angle_beta   90.00
_cell.angle_gamma   90.00
#
_symmetry.space_group_name_H-M   'P 1'
#
loop_
_entity.id
_entity.type
_entity.pdbx_description
1 polymer ?
#
loop_
_entity_poly.entity_id
_entity_poly.type
_entity_poly.pdbx_seq_one_letter_code
_entity_poly.pdbx_strand_id
1 'polypeptide(L)'
;MPQKQDWRRHNTQQLIAQVSRTIKQINPNVEFGVSPAGVWRNRSHDPAGSDTRGAAAYDESYADTRQWVQQGLLDYIAPQLYWPFARDAARYDVLAKWWADVVKPTNTRLYIGIALYKIGEPSKK
;
A
#
# COMPACT_ATOMS: atom_id res chain seq x y z
N MET A 1 -21.34 10.58 -0.67
CA MET A 1 -21.95 9.68 0.34
C MET A 1 -20.88 8.73 0.88
N PRO A 2 -20.32 9.01 2.08
CA PRO A 2 -19.24 8.22 2.69
C PRO A 2 -19.55 6.72 2.74
N GLN A 3 -20.80 6.37 3.05
CA GLN A 3 -21.30 5.00 3.20
C GLN A 3 -21.01 4.08 2.00
N LYS A 4 -21.08 4.57 0.76
CA LYS A 4 -20.80 3.75 -0.44
C LYS A 4 -19.30 3.44 -0.59
N GLN A 5 -18.44 4.41 -0.27
CA GLN A 5 -17.00 4.22 -0.36
C GLN A 5 -16.50 3.30 0.77
N ASP A 6 -17.06 3.47 1.98
CA ASP A 6 -16.80 2.56 3.11
C ASP A 6 -17.23 1.13 2.81
N TRP A 7 -18.41 0.95 2.20
CA TRP A 7 -18.86 -0.36 1.74
C TRP A 7 -17.90 -1.00 0.73
N ARG A 8 -17.38 -0.23 -0.23
CA ARG A 8 -16.39 -0.75 -1.19
C ARG A 8 -15.09 -1.19 -0.50
N ARG A 9 -14.59 -0.40 0.45
CA ARG A 9 -13.41 -0.74 1.26
C ARG A 9 -13.67 -1.96 2.15
N HIS A 10 -14.87 -2.10 2.68
CA HIS A 10 -15.24 -3.29 3.46
C HIS A 10 -15.19 -4.56 2.61
N ASN A 11 -15.62 -4.52 1.35
CA ASN A 11 -15.57 -5.68 0.47
C ASN A 11 -14.14 -6.12 0.16
N THR A 12 -13.24 -5.18 -0.13
CA THR A 12 -11.82 -5.50 -0.37
C THR A 12 -11.16 -6.03 0.91
N GLN A 13 -11.49 -5.46 2.06
CA GLN A 13 -11.09 -5.97 3.37
C GLN A 13 -11.52 -7.42 3.60
N GLN A 14 -12.78 -7.76 3.32
CA GLN A 14 -13.27 -9.13 3.48
C GLN A 14 -12.55 -10.11 2.55
N LEU A 15 -12.32 -9.72 1.29
CA LEU A 15 -11.58 -10.55 0.34
C LEU A 15 -10.16 -10.85 0.85
N ILE A 16 -9.40 -9.82 1.26
CA ILE A 16 -8.03 -9.98 1.77
C ILE A 16 -8.01 -10.87 3.01
N ALA A 17 -8.94 -10.64 3.96
CA ALA A 17 -9.03 -11.44 5.17
C ALA A 17 -9.37 -12.91 4.89
N GLN A 18 -10.28 -13.18 3.95
CA GLN A 18 -10.66 -14.54 3.57
C GLN A 18 -9.52 -15.26 2.87
N VAL A 19 -8.83 -14.62 1.90
CA VAL A 19 -7.69 -15.22 1.20
C VAL A 19 -6.56 -15.55 2.18
N SER A 20 -6.19 -14.58 3.03
CA SER A 20 -5.17 -14.77 4.05
C SER A 20 -5.49 -15.97 4.95
N ARG A 21 -6.71 -16.03 5.48
CA ARG A 21 -7.14 -17.12 6.38
C ARG A 21 -7.18 -18.47 5.68
N THR A 22 -7.72 -18.53 4.46
CA THR A 22 -7.80 -19.76 3.67
C THR A 22 -6.42 -20.32 3.34
N ILE A 23 -5.48 -19.47 2.93
CA ILE A 23 -4.09 -19.89 2.65
C ILE A 23 -3.49 -20.52 3.91
N LYS A 24 -3.58 -19.86 5.07
CA LYS A 24 -2.99 -20.36 6.32
C LYS A 24 -3.67 -21.62 6.85
N GLN A 25 -4.97 -21.81 6.58
CA GLN A 25 -5.69 -23.03 6.91
C GLN A 25 -5.24 -24.23 6.04
N ILE A 26 -4.90 -24.00 4.77
CA ILE A 26 -4.47 -25.06 3.85
C ILE A 26 -2.97 -25.38 4.05
N ASN A 27 -2.12 -24.35 4.07
CA ASN A 27 -0.69 -24.50 4.29
C ASN A 27 -0.12 -23.23 4.93
N PRO A 28 0.22 -23.25 6.24
CA PRO A 28 0.72 -22.06 6.94
C PRO A 28 2.07 -21.55 6.42
N ASN A 29 2.83 -22.38 5.69
CA ASN A 29 4.13 -22.03 5.13
C ASN A 29 4.04 -21.23 3.81
N VAL A 30 2.85 -21.15 3.20
CA VAL A 30 2.65 -20.32 2.00
C VAL A 30 2.50 -18.86 2.42
N GLU A 31 3.31 -18.02 1.81
CA GLU A 31 3.28 -16.57 2.06
C GLU A 31 2.25 -15.89 1.17
N PHE A 32 1.50 -14.96 1.76
CA PHE A 32 0.52 -14.13 1.10
C PHE A 32 0.92 -12.66 1.21
N GLY A 33 0.94 -11.96 0.08
CA GLY A 33 1.24 -10.54 0.04
C GLY A 33 0.59 -9.83 -1.12
N VAL A 34 0.59 -8.51 -1.06
CA VAL A 34 -0.08 -7.63 -2.01
C VAL A 34 0.85 -6.51 -2.45
N SER A 35 0.82 -6.16 -3.73
CA SER A 35 1.52 -5.00 -4.29
C SER A 35 0.53 -3.86 -4.61
N PRO A 36 0.30 -2.91 -3.67
CA PRO A 36 -0.60 -1.79 -3.91
C PRO A 36 0.09 -0.62 -4.61
N ALA A 37 -0.71 0.37 -5.03
CA ALA A 37 -0.17 1.68 -5.40
C ALA A 37 0.66 2.29 -4.26
N GLY A 38 1.70 3.03 -4.62
CA GLY A 38 2.68 3.52 -3.64
C GLY A 38 2.13 4.52 -2.62
N VAL A 39 1.09 5.29 -2.96
CA VAL A 39 0.41 6.19 -2.03
C VAL A 39 -0.82 5.48 -1.47
N TRP A 40 -0.85 5.23 -0.16
CA TRP A 40 -2.07 4.75 0.50
C TRP A 40 -3.11 5.87 0.59
N ARG A 41 -2.74 6.98 1.23
CA ARG A 41 -3.56 8.19 1.41
C ARG A 41 -2.67 9.40 1.63
N ASN A 42 -3.09 10.56 1.11
CA ASN A 42 -2.34 11.81 1.27
C ASN A 42 -2.60 12.42 2.65
N ARG A 43 -1.56 13.01 3.26
CA ARG A 43 -1.63 13.66 4.59
C ARG A 43 -2.73 14.73 4.68
N SER A 44 -3.03 15.42 3.58
CA SER A 44 -4.10 16.42 3.50
C SER A 44 -5.51 15.84 3.71
N HIS A 45 -5.69 14.53 3.49
CA HIS A 45 -6.97 13.83 3.68
C HIS A 45 -7.00 13.04 4.98
N ASP A 46 -5.83 12.62 5.50
CA ASP A 46 -5.68 11.82 6.69
C ASP A 46 -4.33 12.12 7.36
N PRO A 47 -4.28 12.55 8.64
CA PRO A 47 -3.01 12.81 9.33
C PRO A 47 -2.05 11.60 9.37
N ALA A 48 -2.55 10.38 9.27
CA ALA A 48 -1.73 9.16 9.19
C ALA A 48 -1.13 8.92 7.80
N GLY A 49 -1.54 9.69 6.79
CA GLY A 49 -1.10 9.58 5.41
C GLY A 49 0.34 10.07 5.17
N SER A 50 0.85 9.72 3.99
CA SER A 50 2.16 10.16 3.52
C SER A 50 2.12 11.65 3.13
N ASP A 51 3.24 12.34 3.27
CA ASP A 51 3.37 13.74 2.82
C ASP A 51 3.51 13.80 1.28
N THR A 52 2.41 13.52 0.60
CA THR A 52 2.29 13.38 -0.84
C THR A 52 1.01 14.03 -1.36
N ARG A 53 0.90 14.12 -2.69
CA ARG A 53 -0.26 14.63 -3.43
C ARG A 53 -0.62 13.69 -4.60
N GLY A 54 -0.30 12.40 -4.47
CA GLY A 54 -0.48 11.39 -5.52
C GLY A 54 -1.84 10.72 -5.49
N ALA A 55 -2.14 9.94 -6.53
CA ALA A 55 -3.32 9.09 -6.60
C ALA A 55 -3.28 8.04 -5.48
N ALA A 56 -4.29 8.04 -4.62
CA ALA A 56 -4.31 7.31 -3.36
C ALA A 56 -5.10 6.01 -3.45
N ALA A 57 -4.50 4.89 -3.07
CA ALA A 57 -5.14 3.57 -3.09
C ALA A 57 -6.42 3.50 -2.25
N TYR A 58 -6.44 4.19 -1.11
CA TYR A 58 -7.58 4.24 -0.20
C TYR A 58 -8.81 4.90 -0.84
N ASP A 59 -8.58 5.97 -1.60
CA ASP A 59 -9.63 6.83 -2.15
C ASP A 59 -10.10 6.36 -3.53
N GLU A 60 -9.18 5.90 -4.39
CA GLU A 60 -9.46 5.53 -5.78
C GLU A 60 -9.72 4.03 -5.97
N SER A 61 -8.96 3.18 -5.29
CA SER A 61 -9.05 1.72 -5.42
C SER A 61 -9.81 1.05 -4.28
N TYR A 62 -10.27 1.81 -3.29
CA TYR A 62 -10.93 1.29 -2.09
C TYR A 62 -10.07 0.23 -1.37
N ALA A 63 -8.75 0.43 -1.36
CA ALA A 63 -7.79 -0.49 -0.77
C ALA A 63 -7.17 0.14 0.49
N ASP A 64 -7.65 -0.27 1.66
CA ASP A 64 -7.07 0.17 2.95
C ASP A 64 -5.87 -0.70 3.33
N THR A 65 -4.80 -0.55 2.56
CA THR A 65 -3.56 -1.32 2.69
C THR A 65 -2.86 -1.10 4.02
N ARG A 66 -3.03 0.07 4.64
CA ARG A 66 -2.55 0.33 6.01
C ARG A 66 -3.28 -0.56 7.01
N GLN A 67 -4.61 -0.66 6.92
CA GLN A 67 -5.38 -1.54 7.78
C GLN A 67 -4.97 -3.02 7.60
N TRP A 68 -4.71 -3.47 6.38
CA TRP A 68 -4.29 -4.85 6.10
C TRP A 68 -2.98 -5.21 6.81
N VAL A 69 -2.00 -4.31 6.77
CA VAL A 69 -0.72 -4.45 7.46
C VAL A 69 -0.92 -4.46 8.97
N GLN A 70 -1.66 -3.49 9.51
CA GLN A 70 -1.86 -3.34 10.95
C GLN A 70 -2.60 -4.51 11.59
N GLN A 71 -3.47 -5.18 10.83
CA GLN A 71 -4.18 -6.38 11.28
C GLN A 71 -3.40 -7.68 11.04
N GLY A 72 -2.21 -7.61 10.45
CA GLY A 72 -1.40 -8.80 10.16
C GLY A 72 -2.03 -9.72 9.11
N LEU A 73 -2.80 -9.17 8.17
CA LEU A 73 -3.43 -9.97 7.12
C LEU A 73 -2.46 -10.43 6.03
N LEU A 74 -1.28 -9.81 5.95
CA LEU A 74 -0.27 -10.04 4.92
C LEU A 74 1.04 -10.50 5.56
N ASP A 75 1.70 -11.50 4.98
CA ASP A 75 3.07 -11.87 5.32
C ASP A 75 4.07 -10.85 4.74
N TYR A 76 3.71 -10.20 3.63
CA TYR A 76 4.47 -9.11 3.05
C TYR A 76 3.60 -8.10 2.28
N ILE A 77 4.14 -6.89 2.11
CA ILE A 77 3.56 -5.85 1.25
C ILE A 77 4.62 -5.27 0.32
N ALA A 78 4.21 -5.00 -0.93
CA ALA A 78 5.10 -4.54 -1.99
C ALA A 78 4.62 -3.25 -2.67
N PRO A 79 4.61 -2.09 -1.99
CA PRO A 79 4.13 -0.82 -2.55
C PRO A 79 4.92 -0.39 -3.79
N GLN A 80 4.19 0.05 -4.82
CA GLN A 80 4.72 0.46 -6.11
C GLN A 80 5.28 1.89 -6.05
N LEU A 81 6.57 2.04 -5.68
CA LEU A 81 7.25 3.33 -5.56
C LEU A 81 7.93 3.71 -6.87
N TYR A 82 7.12 4.03 -7.88
CA TYR A 82 7.56 4.19 -9.27
C TYR A 82 7.93 5.63 -9.65
N TRP A 83 8.26 6.45 -8.67
CA TRP A 83 8.59 7.87 -8.84
C TRP A 83 10.00 8.16 -8.34
N PRO A 84 10.73 9.07 -9.00
CA PRO A 84 12.08 9.44 -8.59
C PRO A 84 12.06 10.39 -7.37
N PHE A 85 13.24 10.60 -6.78
CA PHE A 85 13.47 11.61 -5.73
C PHE A 85 13.14 13.04 -6.17
N ALA A 86 13.09 13.33 -7.47
CA ALA A 86 12.76 14.66 -8.00
C ALA A 86 11.25 14.93 -8.09
N ARG A 87 10.38 13.93 -7.89
CA ARG A 87 8.92 14.09 -8.02
C ARG A 87 8.30 14.46 -6.67
N ASP A 88 8.20 15.76 -6.39
CA ASP A 88 7.70 16.26 -5.09
C ASP A 88 6.30 15.77 -4.71
N ALA A 89 5.44 15.46 -5.68
CA ALA A 89 4.09 14.98 -5.41
C ALA A 89 4.04 13.54 -4.85
N ALA A 90 5.08 12.73 -5.08
CA ALA A 90 5.11 11.31 -4.71
C ALA A 90 6.57 10.85 -4.52
N ARG A 91 7.35 11.61 -3.76
CA ARG A 91 8.81 11.46 -3.66
C ARG A 91 9.19 10.10 -3.06
N TYR A 92 10.17 9.43 -3.66
CA TYR A 92 10.55 8.05 -3.31
C TYR A 92 10.87 7.88 -1.81
N ASP A 93 11.76 8.70 -1.27
CA ASP A 93 12.21 8.65 0.13
C ASP A 93 11.07 8.86 1.13
N VAL A 94 10.17 9.79 0.83
CA VAL A 94 8.98 10.08 1.67
C VAL A 94 8.10 8.84 1.76
N LEU A 95 7.82 8.20 0.61
CA LEU A 95 6.99 7.01 0.57
C LEU A 95 7.69 5.78 1.16
N ALA A 96 8.97 5.58 0.86
CA ALA A 96 9.76 4.48 1.40
C ALA A 96 9.83 4.56 2.93
N LYS A 97 10.09 5.75 3.49
CA LYS A 97 10.07 5.97 4.93
C LYS A 97 8.68 5.73 5.52
N TRP A 98 7.63 6.26 4.89
CA TRP A 98 6.27 6.09 5.39
C TRP A 98 5.86 4.62 5.45
N TRP A 99 6.14 3.84 4.41
CA TRP A 99 5.87 2.39 4.40
C TRP A 99 6.70 1.64 5.43
N ALA A 100 7.97 2.01 5.62
CA ALA A 100 8.80 1.43 6.67
C ALA A 100 8.20 1.67 8.06
N ASP A 101 7.71 2.89 8.33
CA ASP A 101 7.06 3.24 9.59
C ASP A 101 5.72 2.46 9.78
N VAL A 102 4.97 2.21 8.70
CA VAL A 102 3.72 1.43 8.73
C VAL A 102 3.95 -0.04 9.09
N VAL A 103 4.99 -0.68 8.54
CA VAL A 103 5.26 -2.09 8.83
C VAL A 103 6.01 -2.32 10.14
N LYS A 104 6.75 -1.31 10.63
CA LYS A 104 7.63 -1.41 11.80
C LYS A 104 7.01 -2.05 13.05
N PRO A 105 5.75 -1.77 13.44
CA PRO A 105 5.13 -2.40 14.62
C PRO A 105 4.48 -3.77 14.32
N THR A 106 4.73 -4.37 13.16
CA THR A 106 4.05 -5.59 12.68
C THR A 106 5.06 -6.65 12.24
N ASN A 107 4.56 -7.86 11.97
CA ASN A 107 5.35 -8.94 11.35
C ASN A 107 5.31 -8.90 9.80
N THR A 108 4.62 -7.92 9.21
CA THR A 108 4.53 -7.81 7.75
C THR A 108 5.87 -7.34 7.19
N ARG A 109 6.44 -8.08 6.24
CA ARG A 109 7.68 -7.66 5.57
C ARG A 109 7.40 -6.61 4.50
N LEU A 110 8.33 -5.67 4.34
CA LEU A 110 8.25 -4.64 3.31
C LEU A 110 9.23 -4.94 2.18
N TYR A 111 8.71 -5.01 0.96
CA TYR A 111 9.50 -5.01 -0.28
C TYR A 111 9.16 -3.75 -1.07
N ILE A 112 10.14 -3.02 -1.59
CA ILE A 112 9.86 -1.83 -2.40
C ILE A 112 9.70 -2.23 -3.87
N GLY A 113 8.54 -1.95 -4.46
CA GLY A 113 8.33 -2.10 -5.89
C GLY A 113 9.09 -1.02 -6.67
N ILE A 114 10.02 -1.42 -7.53
CA ILE A 114 10.87 -0.52 -8.32
C ILE A 114 10.48 -0.59 -9.80
N ALA A 115 10.24 0.56 -10.42
CA ALA A 115 9.91 0.67 -11.84
C ALA A 115 11.14 0.57 -12.74
N LEU A 116 11.74 -0.61 -12.83
CA LEU A 116 12.91 -0.84 -13.72
C LEU A 116 12.60 -0.55 -15.19
N TYR A 117 11.32 -0.64 -15.60
CA TYR A 117 10.87 -0.31 -16.95
C TYR A 117 11.03 1.19 -17.32
N LYS A 118 11.26 2.08 -16.34
CA LYS A 118 11.51 3.52 -16.58
C LYS A 118 12.99 3.88 -16.65
N ILE A 119 13.89 2.90 -16.53
CA ILE A 119 15.34 3.17 -16.61
C ILE A 119 15.66 3.69 -18.02
N GLY A 120 16.34 4.85 -18.09
CA GLY A 120 16.67 5.51 -19.35
C GLY A 120 15.55 6.34 -19.95
N GLU A 121 14.35 6.34 -19.35
CA GLU A 121 13.25 7.21 -19.79
C GLU A 121 13.31 8.57 -19.09
N PRO A 122 13.22 9.69 -19.83
CA PRO A 122 13.11 11.02 -19.23
C PRO A 122 11.87 11.10 -18.33
N SER A 123 12.07 11.48 -17.07
CA SER A 123 10.95 11.71 -16.16
C SER A 123 10.13 12.91 -16.63
N LYS A 124 8.84 12.71 -16.94
CA LYS A 124 7.92 13.82 -17.20
C LYS A 124 7.75 14.63 -15.91
N LYS A 125 7.99 15.94 -15.99
CA LYS A 125 7.95 16.87 -14.85
C LYS A 125 6.64 16.85 -14.09
#